data_AF-A0A928D9A9-F1
#
_entry.id   AF-A0A928D9A9-F1
#
_cell.length_a   1.000
_cell.length_b   1.000
_cell.length_c   1.000
_cell.angle_alpha   90.00
_cell.angle_beta   90.00
_cell.angle_gamma   90.00
#
_symmetry.space_group_name_H-M   'P 1'
#
loop_
_entity.id
_entity.type
_entity.pdbx_description
1 polymer ?
#
loop_
_entity_poly.entity_id
_entity_poly.type
_entity_poly.pdbx_seq_one_letter_code
_entity_poly.pdbx_strand_id
1 'polypeptide(L)'
;MRDLQKNVVFCKIWTCLFRIRVNLISERVKTMKKTTKTAAKTATKKPAEKACAKKCTAPKKCAAKKAALKSVTFTVHAEAGQDVRLAGSFTDWETKAKKMTFKKANGVYSATVKLAPGEYQYKFIIGDKWATDDQNTEFVPNDKGTFNSKLVIK
;
A
#
# COMPACT_ATOMS: atom_id res chain seq x y z
N MET A 1 30.71 -60.78 -21.12
CA MET A 1 29.52 -60.39 -21.90
C MET A 1 28.36 -60.13 -20.94
N ARG A 2 27.83 -58.91 -20.97
CA ARG A 2 26.49 -58.48 -20.51
C ARG A 2 26.30 -58.40 -18.98
N ASP A 3 26.40 -57.24 -18.36
CA ASP A 3 25.55 -56.03 -18.39
C ASP A 3 24.24 -56.13 -17.61
N LEU A 4 24.10 -55.11 -16.75
CA LEU A 4 22.87 -54.45 -16.29
C LEU A 4 21.70 -55.31 -15.82
N GLN A 5 21.61 -55.54 -14.50
CA GLN A 5 20.36 -55.43 -13.75
C GLN A 5 20.62 -55.00 -12.31
N LYS A 6 20.60 -53.69 -12.04
CA LYS A 6 20.45 -53.16 -10.67
C LYS A 6 19.44 -52.02 -10.68
N ASN A 7 18.38 -52.22 -9.89
CA ASN A 7 17.60 -51.18 -9.22
C ASN A 7 16.48 -50.46 -9.98
N VAL A 8 15.60 -51.23 -10.63
CA VAL A 8 14.17 -50.87 -10.80
C VAL A 8 13.37 -51.32 -9.57
N VAL A 9 13.86 -51.01 -8.37
CA VAL A 9 13.18 -51.28 -7.09
C VAL A 9 13.41 -50.08 -6.15
N PHE A 10 13.20 -48.87 -6.65
CA PHE A 10 13.25 -47.63 -5.86
C PHE A 10 12.11 -46.70 -6.28
N CYS A 11 10.88 -47.23 -6.33
CA CYS A 11 9.69 -46.49 -6.78
C CYS A 11 8.42 -46.79 -5.93
N LYS A 12 8.52 -47.49 -4.79
CA LYS A 12 7.31 -47.91 -4.03
C LYS A 12 7.33 -47.71 -2.51
N ILE A 13 8.33 -47.00 -1.95
CA ILE A 13 8.45 -46.85 -0.48
C ILE A 13 8.37 -45.38 -0.01
N TRP A 14 8.33 -44.38 -0.91
CA TRP A 14 8.25 -42.98 -0.50
C TRP A 14 6.84 -42.38 -0.45
N THR A 15 5.79 -43.17 -0.70
CA THR A 15 4.39 -42.74 -0.70
C THR A 15 3.62 -43.05 0.61
N CYS A 16 4.28 -43.53 1.67
CA CYS A 16 3.62 -43.88 2.94
C CYS A 16 4.01 -43.04 4.17
N LEU A 17 4.90 -42.04 4.09
CA LEU A 17 5.30 -41.21 5.25
C LEU A 17 5.11 -39.70 5.06
N PHE A 18 4.20 -39.27 4.18
CA PHE A 18 3.81 -37.86 4.03
C PHE A 18 2.31 -37.62 4.26
N ARG A 19 1.67 -38.49 5.05
CA ARG A 19 0.22 -38.42 5.36
C ARG A 19 -0.09 -38.35 6.86
N ILE A 20 0.91 -38.12 7.70
CA ILE A 20 0.78 -38.01 9.16
C ILE A 20 1.59 -36.79 9.65
N ARG A 21 1.23 -35.55 9.25
CA ARG A 21 1.60 -34.33 10.04
C ARG A 21 1.05 -32.95 9.64
N VAL A 22 0.02 -32.79 8.80
CA VAL A 22 -0.59 -31.45 8.60
C VAL A 22 -2.12 -31.55 8.52
N ASN A 23 -2.72 -32.16 9.55
CA ASN A 23 -4.16 -32.11 9.81
C ASN A 23 -4.42 -31.25 11.05
N LEU A 24 -4.01 -29.97 10.98
CA LEU A 24 -4.18 -28.99 12.06
C LEU A 24 -4.41 -27.57 11.51
N ILE A 25 -5.29 -27.45 10.50
CA ILE A 25 -5.85 -26.18 10.02
C ILE A 25 -7.28 -26.49 9.60
N SER A 26 -8.29 -26.14 10.42
CA SER A 26 -9.71 -25.88 10.02
C SER A 26 -10.77 -26.22 11.10
N GLU A 27 -10.68 -25.70 12.34
CA GLU A 27 -11.79 -25.82 13.32
C GLU A 27 -12.04 -24.56 14.19
N ARG A 28 -12.27 -23.39 13.58
CA ARG A 28 -12.81 -22.20 14.28
C ARG A 28 -13.89 -21.44 13.50
N VAL A 29 -14.74 -22.16 12.77
CA VAL A 29 -15.95 -21.61 12.13
C VAL A 29 -17.16 -22.38 12.66
N LYS A 30 -17.61 -22.09 13.88
CA LYS A 30 -18.95 -22.42 14.44
C LYS A 30 -18.99 -22.10 15.93
N THR A 31 -19.42 -20.89 16.27
CA THR A 31 -20.02 -20.40 17.53
C THR A 31 -19.81 -18.88 17.46
N MET A 32 -20.79 -18.01 17.22
CA MET A 32 -22.12 -17.95 17.81
C MET A 32 -23.10 -17.33 16.80
N LYS A 33 -24.17 -18.06 16.50
CA LYS A 33 -25.44 -17.50 16.03
C LYS A 33 -26.34 -17.35 17.26
N LYS A 34 -27.01 -16.18 17.37
CA LYS A 34 -28.08 -15.74 18.29
C LYS A 34 -27.59 -14.56 19.13
N THR A 35 -28.26 -13.42 19.24
CA THR A 35 -29.60 -12.92 18.88
C THR A 35 -29.53 -11.42 19.23
N THR A 36 -29.97 -10.47 18.39
CA THR A 36 -31.28 -9.81 18.44
C THR A 36 -31.44 -9.02 17.14
N LYS A 37 -32.36 -9.36 16.22
CA LYS A 37 -33.81 -9.10 16.21
C LYS A 37 -34.21 -7.60 16.18
N THR A 38 -34.43 -7.14 14.93
CA THR A 38 -35.61 -6.37 14.46
C THR A 38 -35.62 -4.82 14.47
N ALA A 39 -35.95 -4.31 13.27
CA ALA A 39 -36.59 -3.04 12.90
C ALA A 39 -35.68 -1.79 12.95
N ALA A 40 -35.65 -0.87 11.98
CA ALA A 40 -36.56 -0.57 10.89
C ALA A 40 -35.86 0.32 9.83
N LYS A 41 -36.53 0.40 8.67
CA LYS A 41 -36.56 1.54 7.72
C LYS A 41 -35.37 1.77 6.77
N THR A 42 -35.57 1.18 5.59
CA THR A 42 -35.34 1.73 4.25
C THR A 42 -35.85 3.17 4.07
N ALA A 43 -35.26 3.85 3.08
CA ALA A 43 -35.67 5.12 2.45
C ALA A 43 -35.33 6.39 3.28
N THR A 44 -34.64 7.41 2.79
CA THR A 44 -34.53 7.91 1.40
C THR A 44 -33.45 9.00 1.36
N LYS A 45 -32.66 8.99 0.27
CA LYS A 45 -32.17 10.15 -0.51
C LYS A 45 -31.69 11.40 0.26
N LYS A 46 -30.45 11.84 -0.02
CA LYS A 46 -30.28 12.94 -1.00
C LYS A 46 -28.85 12.98 -1.59
N PRO A 47 -28.73 13.18 -2.91
CA PRO A 47 -27.50 13.14 -3.68
C PRO A 47 -27.00 14.55 -4.05
N ALA A 48 -26.02 14.57 -4.96
CA ALA A 48 -25.75 15.59 -5.98
C ALA A 48 -24.90 16.81 -5.56
N GLU A 49 -23.66 16.79 -6.04
CA GLU A 49 -23.16 17.68 -7.08
C GLU A 49 -23.99 18.93 -7.44
N LYS A 50 -23.26 20.06 -7.59
CA LYS A 50 -23.51 21.34 -8.29
C LYS A 50 -24.43 22.39 -7.64
N ALA A 51 -23.77 23.47 -7.19
CA ALA A 51 -24.20 24.84 -7.50
C ALA A 51 -23.03 25.83 -7.38
N CYS A 52 -22.82 26.59 -8.46
CA CYS A 52 -22.04 27.82 -8.52
C CYS A 52 -22.88 28.99 -7.96
N ALA A 53 -22.30 29.84 -7.10
CA ALA A 53 -22.31 31.33 -7.18
C ALA A 53 -22.14 32.02 -5.81
N LYS A 54 -21.00 32.72 -5.66
CA LYS A 54 -20.77 34.09 -5.11
C LYS A 54 -21.45 34.44 -3.75
N LYS A 55 -20.78 34.98 -2.72
CA LYS A 55 -19.80 36.09 -2.71
C LYS A 55 -19.23 36.32 -1.28
N CYS A 56 -17.91 36.59 -1.21
CA CYS A 56 -17.10 37.33 -0.20
C CYS A 56 -17.20 36.94 1.29
N THR A 57 -16.12 36.78 2.04
CA THR A 57 -15.08 37.79 2.37
C THR A 57 -13.75 37.17 2.79
N ALA A 58 -12.63 37.77 2.36
CA ALA A 58 -11.29 37.47 2.87
C ALA A 58 -11.18 37.74 4.39
N PRO A 59 -10.21 37.11 5.08
CA PRO A 59 -8.94 37.83 5.21
C PRO A 59 -7.69 36.92 5.22
N LYS A 60 -6.55 37.61 5.09
CA LYS A 60 -5.18 37.15 5.36
C LYS A 60 -4.48 36.40 4.22
N LYS A 61 -4.03 37.22 3.27
CA LYS A 61 -2.63 37.16 2.80
C LYS A 61 -1.71 37.16 4.03
N CYS A 62 -1.47 35.99 4.61
CA CYS A 62 -0.27 35.79 5.42
C CYS A 62 0.88 35.85 4.42
N ALA A 63 1.73 36.85 4.54
CA ALA A 63 2.96 36.93 3.77
C ALA A 63 3.68 35.58 3.91
N ALA A 64 3.64 34.78 2.85
CA ALA A 64 4.38 33.55 2.78
C ALA A 64 5.85 33.95 2.84
N LYS A 65 6.45 33.89 4.04
CA LYS A 65 7.89 33.76 4.21
C LYS A 65 8.27 32.65 3.23
N LYS A 66 9.09 32.98 2.23
CA LYS A 66 9.50 32.08 1.16
C LYS A 66 10.24 30.91 1.84
N ALA A 67 9.49 29.89 2.25
CA ALA A 67 10.06 28.73 2.94
C ALA A 67 11.04 28.09 1.96
N ALA A 68 12.28 27.91 2.38
CA ALA A 68 13.30 27.30 1.55
C ALA A 68 12.90 25.84 1.29
N LEU A 69 12.44 25.56 0.06
CA LEU A 69 12.03 24.22 -0.33
C LEU A 69 13.28 23.31 -0.44
N LYS A 70 13.22 22.13 0.17
CA LYS A 70 14.22 21.09 0.04
C LYS A 70 13.81 20.08 -1.03
N SER A 71 14.77 19.68 -1.85
CA SER A 71 14.55 18.67 -2.88
C SER A 71 14.77 17.29 -2.27
N VAL A 72 13.71 16.49 -2.15
CA VAL A 72 13.77 15.12 -1.63
C VAL A 72 13.54 14.15 -2.79
N THR A 73 14.38 13.14 -2.88
CA THR A 73 14.25 12.07 -3.88
C THR A 73 13.76 10.81 -3.19
N PHE A 74 12.61 10.32 -3.63
CA PHE A 74 12.01 9.07 -3.21
C PHE A 74 12.43 7.96 -4.17
N THR A 75 12.74 6.80 -3.63
CA THR A 75 13.15 5.62 -4.40
C THR A 75 12.45 4.37 -3.89
N VAL A 76 12.07 3.47 -4.80
CA VAL A 76 11.47 2.18 -4.45
C VAL A 76 11.87 1.12 -5.48
N HIS A 77 12.10 -0.10 -5.02
CA HIS A 77 12.34 -1.26 -5.90
C HIS A 77 11.01 -1.85 -6.37
N ALA A 78 10.88 -2.04 -7.68
CA ALA A 78 9.71 -2.68 -8.29
C ALA A 78 10.09 -3.25 -9.67
N GLU A 79 9.26 -4.15 -10.20
CA GLU A 79 9.52 -4.77 -11.50
C GLU A 79 9.42 -3.76 -12.64
N ALA A 80 10.23 -3.95 -13.67
CA ALA A 80 10.23 -3.08 -14.84
C ALA A 80 8.86 -3.11 -15.55
N GLY A 81 8.30 -1.93 -15.82
CA GLY A 81 7.04 -1.80 -16.54
C GLY A 81 5.80 -1.67 -15.65
N GLN A 82 5.95 -1.75 -14.33
CA GLN A 82 4.86 -1.45 -13.40
C GLN A 82 4.55 0.05 -13.35
N ASP A 83 3.27 0.39 -13.11
CA ASP A 83 2.86 1.76 -12.84
C ASP A 83 3.09 2.08 -11.37
N VAL A 84 4.20 2.78 -11.09
CA VAL A 84 4.56 3.18 -9.73
C VAL A 84 4.24 4.65 -9.52
N ARG A 85 3.43 4.93 -8.50
CA ARG A 85 3.00 6.28 -8.11
C ARG A 85 3.35 6.57 -6.66
N LEU A 86 3.81 7.78 -6.40
CA LEU A 86 4.08 8.32 -5.08
C LEU A 86 2.85 9.06 -4.57
N ALA A 87 2.27 8.55 -3.48
CA ALA A 87 1.13 9.14 -2.81
C ALA A 87 1.54 9.62 -1.41
N GLY A 88 1.03 10.76 -0.98
CA GLY A 88 1.29 11.26 0.36
C GLY A 88 0.47 12.50 0.68
N SER A 89 0.68 12.99 1.89
CA SER A 89 0.08 14.23 2.41
C SER A 89 0.28 15.45 1.50
N PHE A 90 1.40 15.52 0.76
CA PHE A 90 1.71 16.60 -0.17
C PHE A 90 1.10 16.42 -1.59
N THR A 91 0.56 15.25 -1.89
CA THR A 91 -0.10 14.91 -3.18
C THR A 91 -1.57 14.53 -3.00
N ASP A 92 -2.20 14.91 -1.88
CA ASP A 92 -3.59 14.54 -1.59
C ASP A 92 -3.86 13.03 -1.79
N TRP A 93 -2.87 12.21 -1.41
CA TRP A 93 -2.84 10.74 -1.57
C TRP A 93 -3.07 10.25 -3.00
N GLU A 94 -4.24 9.67 -3.29
CA GLU A 94 -4.57 9.06 -4.58
C GLU A 94 -4.90 10.10 -5.66
N THR A 95 -5.45 11.25 -5.27
CA THR A 95 -6.03 12.21 -6.22
C THR A 95 -4.98 12.90 -7.08
N LYS A 96 -3.79 13.16 -6.53
CA LYS A 96 -2.66 13.77 -7.26
C LYS A 96 -1.38 12.94 -7.11
N ALA A 97 -1.53 11.61 -7.01
CA ALA A 97 -0.40 10.71 -6.90
C ALA A 97 0.60 10.93 -8.06
N LYS A 98 1.87 11.13 -7.72
CA LYS A 98 2.91 11.50 -8.69
C LYS A 98 3.51 10.24 -9.31
N LYS A 99 3.43 10.09 -10.63
CA LYS A 99 4.08 8.98 -11.33
C LYS A 99 5.60 9.03 -11.16
N MET A 100 6.22 7.89 -10.87
CA MET A 100 7.66 7.73 -10.69
C MET A 100 8.33 7.26 -11.98
N THR A 101 9.60 7.62 -12.17
CA THR A 101 10.37 7.24 -13.36
C THR A 101 11.23 6.02 -13.07
N PHE A 102 11.13 5.00 -13.91
CA PHE A 102 11.95 3.80 -13.80
C PHE A 102 13.40 4.06 -14.27
N LYS A 103 14.36 3.78 -13.39
CA LYS A 103 15.80 3.84 -13.67
C LYS A 103 16.33 2.42 -13.91
N LYS A 104 16.46 2.07 -15.19
CA LYS A 104 16.92 0.74 -15.65
C LYS A 104 18.26 0.31 -15.06
N ALA A 105 19.19 1.25 -14.83
CA ALA A 105 20.53 0.95 -14.31
C ALA A 105 20.52 0.24 -12.95
N ASN A 106 19.57 0.58 -12.07
CA ASN A 106 19.53 0.07 -10.70
C ASN A 106 18.26 -0.73 -10.40
N GLY A 107 17.33 -0.84 -11.37
CA GLY A 107 16.02 -1.47 -11.14
C GLY A 107 15.14 -0.74 -10.13
N VAL A 108 15.25 0.59 -10.05
CA VAL A 108 14.51 1.41 -9.08
C VAL A 108 13.61 2.44 -9.76
N TYR A 109 12.47 2.71 -9.15
CA TYR A 109 11.64 3.85 -9.47
C TYR A 109 12.08 5.04 -8.64
N SER A 110 12.17 6.22 -9.26
CA SER A 110 12.64 7.43 -8.60
C SER A 110 11.74 8.62 -8.92
N ALA A 111 11.43 9.43 -7.89
CA ALA A 111 10.72 10.69 -8.04
C ALA A 111 11.30 11.75 -7.12
N THR A 112 11.53 12.94 -7.66
CA THR A 112 12.02 14.09 -6.89
C THR A 112 10.88 15.08 -6.65
N VAL A 113 10.73 15.52 -5.41
CA VAL A 113 9.71 16.46 -4.97
C VAL A 113 10.36 17.56 -4.12
N LYS A 114 9.92 18.80 -4.33
CA LYS A 114 10.35 19.94 -3.52
C LYS A 114 9.35 20.14 -2.39
N LEU A 115 9.80 19.99 -1.15
CA LEU A 115 8.97 20.05 0.05
C LEU A 115 9.53 21.09 1.02
N ALA A 116 8.65 21.81 1.72
CA ALA A 116 9.07 22.69 2.80
C ALA A 116 9.48 21.85 4.03
N PRO A 117 10.29 22.39 4.96
CA PRO A 117 10.52 21.75 6.25
C PRO A 117 9.19 21.46 6.96
N GLY A 118 9.07 20.26 7.52
CA GLY A 118 7.83 19.75 8.09
C GLY A 118 7.80 18.23 8.12
N GLU A 119 6.73 17.69 8.70
CA GLU A 119 6.47 16.25 8.73
C GLU A 119 5.49 15.87 7.61
N TYR A 120 5.82 14.82 6.88
CA TYR A 120 5.00 14.31 5.78
C TYR A 120 4.81 12.81 5.95
N GLN A 121 3.61 12.36 5.59
CA GLN A 121 3.33 10.93 5.44
C GLN A 121 3.25 10.59 3.96
N TYR A 122 3.77 9.43 3.58
CA TYR A 122 3.76 8.94 2.22
C TYR A 122 3.65 7.42 2.14
N LYS A 123 3.32 6.94 0.93
CA LYS A 123 3.24 5.54 0.56
C LYS A 123 3.38 5.39 -0.96
N PHE A 124 3.85 4.24 -1.41
CA PHE A 124 3.93 3.92 -2.83
C PHE A 124 2.71 3.12 -3.28
N ILE A 125 2.26 3.39 -4.49
CA ILE A 125 1.24 2.61 -5.19
C ILE A 125 1.95 1.91 -6.35
N ILE A 126 2.11 0.60 -6.27
CA ILE A 126 2.75 -0.23 -7.29
C ILE A 126 1.64 -1.02 -7.98
N GLY A 127 1.26 -0.59 -9.19
CA GLY A 127 0.03 -1.04 -9.85
C GLY A 127 -1.19 -0.64 -9.02
N ASP A 128 -1.81 -1.64 -8.39
CA ASP A 128 -2.98 -1.49 -7.52
C ASP A 128 -2.69 -1.79 -6.04
N LYS A 129 -1.43 -2.06 -5.70
CA LYS A 129 -1.02 -2.41 -4.33
C LYS A 129 -0.34 -1.25 -3.64
N TRP A 130 -0.68 -1.05 -2.37
CA TRP A 130 -0.03 -0.09 -1.49
C TRP A 130 1.21 -0.71 -0.85
N ALA A 131 2.36 -0.09 -1.06
CA ALA A 131 3.65 -0.50 -0.51
C ALA A 131 4.26 0.62 0.35
N THR A 132 4.76 0.26 1.53
CA THR A 132 5.55 1.17 2.36
C THR A 132 7.00 1.21 1.86
N ASP A 133 7.71 2.27 2.23
CA ASP A 133 9.16 2.34 2.01
C ASP A 133 9.87 1.36 2.96
N ASP A 134 10.69 0.47 2.40
CA ASP A 134 11.46 -0.53 3.15
C ASP A 134 12.76 0.05 3.74
N GLN A 135 13.26 1.15 3.17
CA GLN A 135 14.44 1.85 3.67
C GLN A 135 14.11 2.81 4.81
N ASN A 136 12.83 3.13 5.01
CA ASN A 136 12.40 4.06 6.04
C ASN A 136 12.19 3.33 7.37
N THR A 137 12.71 3.87 8.46
CA THR A 137 12.55 3.29 9.80
C THR A 137 11.38 3.88 10.59
N GLU A 138 10.83 5.01 10.14
CA GLU A 138 9.74 5.70 10.83
C GLU A 138 8.37 5.41 10.17
N PHE A 139 7.40 4.98 10.96
CA PHE A 139 6.06 4.66 10.47
C PHE A 139 4.97 5.27 11.35
N VAL A 140 3.84 5.61 10.74
CA VAL A 140 2.65 6.13 11.42
C VAL A 140 1.46 5.21 11.13
N PRO A 141 0.73 4.73 12.15
CA PRO A 141 -0.48 3.95 11.95
C PRO A 141 -1.59 4.80 11.29
N ASN A 142 -2.37 4.19 10.41
CA ASN A 142 -3.51 4.83 9.75
C ASN A 142 -4.84 4.17 10.14
N ASP A 143 -5.94 4.86 9.82
CA ASP A 143 -7.31 4.43 10.16
C ASP A 143 -7.73 3.12 9.48
N LYS A 144 -6.97 2.66 8.47
CA LYS A 144 -7.20 1.40 7.76
C LYS A 144 -6.49 0.21 8.41
N GLY A 145 -5.89 0.38 9.59
CA GLY A 145 -5.14 -0.66 10.29
C GLY A 145 -3.82 -1.04 9.59
N THR A 146 -3.31 -0.15 8.75
CA THR A 146 -1.99 -0.30 8.09
C THR A 146 -1.07 0.84 8.49
N PHE A 147 0.16 0.84 7.97
CA PHE A 147 1.14 1.89 8.25
C PHE A 147 1.45 2.73 7.01
N ASN A 148 1.77 4.00 7.26
CA ASN A 148 2.34 4.95 6.30
C ASN A 148 3.80 5.23 6.70
N SER A 149 4.66 5.50 5.72
CA SER A 149 6.03 5.92 5.98
C SER A 149 6.04 7.40 6.39
N LYS A 150 6.79 7.74 7.44
CA LYS A 150 6.97 9.11 7.93
C LYS A 150 8.26 9.69 7.38
N LEU A 151 8.19 10.91 6.85
CA LEU A 151 9.33 11.71 6.41
C LEU A 151 9.36 13.01 7.19
N VAL A 152 10.45 13.27 7.91
CA VAL A 152 10.68 14.53 8.61
C VAL A 152 11.74 15.34 7.87
N ILE A 153 11.36 16.50 7.38
CA ILE A 153 12.27 17.45 6.73
C ILE A 153 12.57 18.55 7.75
N LYS A 154 13.80 18.53 8.28
CA LYS A 154 14.32 19.61 9.14
C LYS A 154 14.68 20.84 8.33
#